data_AF-A0A9W8TX67-F1
#
_entry.id   AF-A0A9W8TX67-F1
#
_cell.length_a   1.000
_cell.length_b   1.000
_cell.length_c   1.000
_cell.angle_alpha   90.00
_cell.angle_beta   90.00
_cell.angle_gamma   90.00
#
_symmetry.space_group_name_H-M   'P 1'
#
loop_
_entity.id
_entity.type
_entity.pdbx_description
1 polymer ?
#
loop_
_entity_poly.entity_id
_entity_poly.type
_entity_poly.pdbx_seq_one_letter_code
_entity_poly.pdbx_strand_id
1 'polypeptide(L)'
;MRFNLQPLVVVFGSMLVAVWALPFHARNLQGETWILQEHQKTVTEADRNVFQATITDVELGSFLSTQGLHNNSIYNIKGNYKNYNGDSIVMKVLKIVDDEAHAEVKALKGVGEYVDSGMFTVKGKEEPVIIMSKVPGSVLSDTPEYQKAKTDDKEKMKEEAIDLMCKEVAQVGRSKGILHNDNRIENIHVTMSGNKVDSVRLTNWGAYELYTMDKSTAEAEIIAFCKKRWTPVDWFVQADFGSGSIV
;
A
#
# COMPACT_ATOMS: atom_id res chain seq x y z
N MET A 1 -40.55 39.95 -44.87
CA MET A 1 -40.09 39.14 -43.71
C MET A 1 -38.97 39.89 -43.02
N ARG A 2 -39.15 40.31 -41.76
CA ARG A 2 -38.09 40.95 -40.96
C ARG A 2 -37.56 39.90 -39.97
N PHE A 3 -36.29 39.53 -40.09
CA PHE A 3 -35.62 38.64 -39.15
C PHE A 3 -35.18 39.44 -37.92
N ASN A 4 -35.69 39.02 -36.76
CA ASN A 4 -35.37 39.59 -35.46
C ASN A 4 -34.23 38.75 -34.85
N LEU A 5 -33.02 39.29 -34.82
CA LEU A 5 -31.85 38.66 -34.22
C LEU A 5 -31.72 39.16 -32.78
N GLN A 6 -32.10 38.32 -31.81
CA GLN A 6 -31.75 38.53 -30.41
C GLN A 6 -30.29 38.09 -30.18
N PRO A 7 -29.48 38.87 -29.44
CA PRO A 7 -28.14 38.46 -29.06
C PRO A 7 -28.20 37.44 -27.93
N LEU A 8 -27.59 36.27 -28.17
CA LEU A 8 -27.40 35.21 -27.20
C LEU A 8 -26.33 35.64 -26.20
N VAL A 9 -26.71 35.94 -24.95
CA VAL A 9 -25.77 36.21 -23.86
C VAL A 9 -25.23 34.88 -23.36
N VAL A 10 -23.99 34.57 -23.73
CA VAL A 10 -23.25 33.41 -23.22
C VAL A 10 -22.61 33.81 -21.87
N VAL A 11 -23.21 33.37 -20.77
CA VAL A 11 -22.63 33.51 -19.43
C VAL A 11 -21.61 32.39 -19.24
N PHE A 12 -20.33 32.71 -19.40
CA PHE A 12 -19.23 31.82 -18.97
C PHE A 12 -19.17 31.85 -17.43
N GLY A 13 -19.89 30.93 -16.79
CA GLY A 13 -19.71 30.61 -15.38
C GLY A 13 -18.39 29.86 -15.20
N SER A 14 -17.34 30.58 -14.81
CA SER A 14 -16.10 30.00 -14.34
C SER A 14 -16.34 29.23 -13.04
N MET A 15 -16.62 27.93 -13.15
CA MET A 15 -16.52 27.01 -12.02
C MET A 15 -15.05 26.93 -11.61
N LEU A 16 -14.69 27.71 -10.59
CA LEU A 16 -13.47 27.52 -9.84
C LEU A 16 -13.57 26.15 -9.15
N VAL A 17 -12.98 25.13 -9.79
CA VAL A 17 -12.69 23.86 -9.12
C VAL A 17 -11.56 24.17 -8.14
N ALA A 18 -11.93 24.53 -6.91
CA ALA A 18 -10.99 24.57 -5.81
C ALA A 18 -10.55 23.13 -5.52
N VAL A 19 -9.42 22.74 -6.10
CA VAL A 19 -8.72 21.51 -5.70
C VAL A 19 -8.14 21.80 -4.32
N TRP A 20 -8.88 21.46 -3.27
CA TRP A 20 -8.37 21.46 -1.91
C TRP A 20 -7.35 20.32 -1.82
N ALA A 21 -6.09 20.62 -2.14
CA ALA A 21 -4.99 19.78 -1.68
C ALA A 21 -5.01 19.84 -0.16
N LEU A 22 -5.60 18.82 0.48
CA LEU A 22 -5.59 18.72 1.92
C LEU A 22 -4.12 18.80 2.37
N PRO A 23 -3.75 19.80 3.20
CA PRO A 23 -2.38 19.91 3.69
C PRO A 23 -1.94 18.58 4.31
N PHE A 24 -0.78 18.09 3.89
CA PHE A 24 -0.09 16.91 4.43
C PHE A 24 0.25 17.18 5.90
N HIS A 25 -0.72 16.99 6.80
CA HIS A 25 -0.51 17.06 8.23
C HIS A 25 0.17 15.77 8.65
N ALA A 26 1.41 15.88 9.16
CA ALA A 26 2.02 14.79 9.91
C ALA A 26 1.04 14.38 11.00
N ARG A 27 0.39 13.22 10.84
CA ARG A 27 -0.77 12.92 11.65
C ARG A 27 -0.29 12.58 13.06
N ASN A 28 -0.79 13.32 14.04
CA ASN A 28 -0.25 13.34 15.39
C ASN A 28 -0.28 11.94 16.02
N LEU A 29 0.85 11.46 16.55
CA LEU A 29 0.96 10.21 17.32
C LEU A 29 0.97 10.46 18.85
N GLN A 30 0.83 11.72 19.27
CA GLN A 30 0.87 12.10 20.68
C GLN A 30 -0.19 11.32 21.49
N GLY A 31 0.26 10.65 22.54
CA GLY A 31 -0.57 9.98 23.54
C GLY A 31 -0.43 8.47 23.58
N GLU A 32 0.00 7.84 22.48
CA GLU A 32 0.08 6.38 22.38
C GLU A 32 1.45 5.86 22.86
N THR A 33 1.60 5.66 24.17
CA THR A 33 2.89 5.21 24.77
C THR A 33 3.37 3.84 24.29
N TRP A 34 2.46 3.04 23.71
CA TRP A 34 2.76 1.73 23.15
C TRP A 34 3.36 1.79 21.72
N ILE A 35 3.29 2.94 21.05
CA ILE A 35 4.01 3.19 19.79
C ILE A 35 5.41 3.68 20.16
N LEU A 36 6.42 2.85 19.90
CA LEU A 36 7.74 3.06 20.49
C LEU A 36 8.61 4.00 19.66
N GLN A 37 8.83 3.65 18.39
CA GLN A 37 9.66 4.44 17.48
C GLN A 37 9.40 4.04 16.02
N GLU A 38 9.70 4.96 15.10
CA GLU A 38 9.69 4.69 13.66
C GLU A 38 10.54 3.46 13.30
N HIS A 39 10.04 2.62 12.42
CA HIS A 39 10.69 1.36 12.06
C HIS A 39 12.06 1.59 11.39
N GLN A 40 12.18 2.66 10.59
CA GLN A 40 13.42 3.07 9.93
C GLN A 40 14.57 3.33 10.92
N LYS A 41 14.28 3.87 12.10
CA LYS A 41 15.27 4.13 13.15
C LYS A 41 15.83 2.86 13.78
N THR A 42 15.27 1.70 13.45
CA THR A 42 15.74 0.41 13.96
C THR A 42 16.74 -0.28 13.03
N VAL A 43 16.97 0.24 11.82
CA VAL A 43 17.87 -0.37 10.83
C VAL A 43 19.27 -0.54 11.41
N THR A 44 19.78 -1.77 11.36
CA THR A 44 21.12 -2.16 11.84
C THR A 44 22.11 -2.26 10.69
N GLU A 45 23.40 -2.42 10.99
CA GLU A 45 24.42 -2.66 9.96
C GLU A 45 24.16 -3.95 9.16
N ALA A 46 23.64 -5.00 9.81
CA ALA A 46 23.26 -6.23 9.12
C ALA A 46 22.14 -5.99 8.09
N ASP A 47 21.20 -5.10 8.41
CA ASP A 47 20.11 -4.72 7.49
C ASP A 47 20.64 -3.91 6.29
N ARG A 48 21.76 -3.20 6.43
CA ARG A 48 22.40 -2.43 5.36
C ARG A 48 23.14 -3.28 4.33
N ASN A 49 23.42 -4.54 4.67
CA ASN A 49 24.14 -5.45 3.77
C ASN A 49 23.21 -6.24 2.84
N VAL A 50 21.88 -6.09 2.97
CA VAL A 50 20.89 -6.94 2.26
C VAL A 50 20.83 -6.73 0.74
N PHE A 51 21.46 -5.68 0.20
CA PHE A 51 21.55 -5.43 -1.23
C PHE A 51 22.94 -5.72 -1.83
N GLN A 52 23.88 -6.26 -1.06
CA GLN A 52 25.26 -6.50 -1.55
C GLN A 52 25.37 -7.73 -2.45
N ALA A 53 24.47 -8.71 -2.30
CA ALA A 53 24.50 -9.94 -3.08
C ALA A 53 23.95 -9.72 -4.50
N THR A 54 24.56 -10.36 -5.50
CA THR A 54 23.99 -10.43 -6.85
C THR A 54 23.03 -11.60 -6.96
N ILE A 55 21.83 -11.35 -7.49
CA ILE A 55 20.83 -12.37 -7.79
C ILE A 55 21.01 -12.80 -9.25
N THR A 56 21.18 -14.10 -9.53
CA THR A 56 21.46 -14.61 -10.89
C THR A 56 20.38 -15.55 -11.44
N ASP A 57 19.61 -16.20 -10.57
CA ASP A 57 18.75 -17.33 -10.96
C ASP A 57 17.25 -16.95 -11.02
N VAL A 58 16.95 -15.70 -11.35
CA VAL A 58 15.57 -15.21 -11.49
C VAL A 58 15.24 -14.97 -12.96
N GLU A 59 14.15 -15.55 -13.42
CA GLU A 59 13.56 -15.20 -14.71
C GLU A 59 12.48 -14.13 -14.53
N LEU A 60 12.69 -12.95 -15.11
CA LEU A 60 11.69 -11.88 -15.09
C LEU A 60 10.44 -12.27 -15.90
N GLY A 61 9.29 -12.11 -15.25
CA GLY A 61 7.98 -12.26 -15.86
C GLY A 61 7.43 -10.97 -16.46
N SER A 62 6.10 -10.89 -16.52
CA SER A 62 5.43 -9.70 -17.02
C SER A 62 5.64 -8.52 -16.08
N PHE A 63 5.79 -7.34 -16.67
CA PHE A 63 5.73 -6.07 -15.94
C PHE A 63 4.35 -5.90 -15.28
N LEU A 64 4.34 -5.43 -14.04
CA LEU A 64 3.12 -5.16 -13.27
C LEU A 64 2.85 -3.65 -13.17
N SER A 65 3.80 -2.87 -12.67
CA SER A 65 3.59 -1.43 -12.42
C SER A 65 4.91 -0.66 -12.28
N THR A 66 4.89 0.65 -12.54
CA THR A 66 5.96 1.61 -12.20
C THR A 66 5.53 2.56 -11.08
N GLN A 67 4.33 2.34 -10.52
CA GLN A 67 3.77 3.25 -9.53
C GLN A 67 4.42 3.05 -8.17
N GLY A 68 4.62 4.17 -7.49
CA GLY A 68 5.19 4.25 -6.15
C GLY A 68 6.38 5.21 -6.11
N LEU A 69 6.52 5.86 -4.96
CA LEU A 69 7.51 6.93 -4.77
C LEU A 69 8.94 6.40 -4.88
N HIS A 70 9.20 5.19 -4.36
CA HIS A 70 10.56 4.66 -4.16
C HIS A 70 10.93 3.47 -5.08
N ASN A 71 10.03 2.99 -5.93
CA ASN A 71 10.31 1.92 -6.90
C ASN A 71 10.34 2.43 -8.35
N ASN A 72 11.23 1.84 -9.14
CA ASN A 72 11.27 1.99 -10.59
C ASN A 72 10.21 1.15 -11.27
N SER A 73 10.03 -0.10 -10.81
CA SER A 73 9.12 -1.06 -11.42
C SER A 73 8.85 -2.25 -10.53
N ILE A 74 7.77 -2.97 -10.82
CA ILE A 74 7.39 -4.24 -10.21
C ILE A 74 7.17 -5.25 -11.34
N TYR A 75 7.66 -6.47 -11.16
CA TYR A 75 7.52 -7.57 -12.12
C TYR A 75 7.00 -8.84 -11.43
N ASN A 76 6.22 -9.63 -12.17
CA ASN A 76 6.06 -11.05 -11.85
C ASN A 76 7.39 -11.79 -12.03
N ILE A 77 7.55 -12.93 -11.38
CA ILE A 77 8.66 -13.86 -11.61
C ILE A 77 8.11 -15.07 -12.37
N LYS A 78 8.85 -15.57 -13.36
CA LYS A 78 8.48 -16.79 -14.10
C LYS A 78 9.11 -18.03 -13.48
N GLY A 79 8.45 -19.17 -13.67
CA GLY A 79 8.97 -20.47 -13.25
C GLY A 79 9.02 -20.59 -11.73
N ASN A 80 10.12 -21.13 -11.22
CA ASN A 80 10.37 -21.23 -9.78
C ASN A 80 11.62 -20.44 -9.44
N TYR A 81 11.61 -19.80 -8.27
CA TYR A 81 12.79 -19.16 -7.72
C TYR A 81 13.02 -19.69 -6.30
N LYS A 82 14.18 -20.32 -6.09
CA LYS A 82 14.44 -21.12 -4.87
C LYS A 82 13.31 -22.14 -4.65
N ASN A 83 12.65 -22.09 -3.51
CA ASN A 83 11.53 -22.94 -3.13
C ASN A 83 10.15 -22.27 -3.35
N TYR A 84 10.10 -21.15 -4.08
CA TYR A 84 8.87 -20.40 -4.34
C TYR A 84 8.43 -20.57 -5.79
N ASN A 85 7.11 -20.71 -5.98
CA ASN A 85 6.49 -20.59 -7.29
C ASN A 85 6.50 -19.12 -7.71
N GLY A 86 6.93 -18.82 -8.93
CA GLY A 86 7.01 -17.46 -9.49
C GLY A 86 5.68 -16.69 -9.43
N ASP A 87 4.53 -17.38 -9.54
CA ASP A 87 3.20 -16.76 -9.43
C ASP A 87 2.85 -16.30 -8.01
N SER A 88 3.57 -16.81 -7.00
CA SER A 88 3.38 -16.48 -5.58
C SER A 88 4.30 -15.39 -5.06
N ILE A 89 5.18 -14.84 -5.91
CA ILE A 89 6.18 -13.83 -5.54
C ILE A 89 6.25 -12.74 -6.60
N VAL A 90 6.75 -11.57 -6.20
CA VAL A 90 6.99 -10.44 -7.10
C VAL A 90 8.37 -9.86 -6.85
N MET A 91 8.94 -9.22 -7.88
CA MET A 91 10.18 -8.46 -7.78
C MET A 91 9.87 -6.97 -7.85
N LYS A 92 10.20 -6.23 -6.79
CA LYS A 92 10.20 -4.77 -6.75
C LYS A 92 11.61 -4.26 -7.02
N VAL A 93 11.74 -3.39 -8.01
CA VAL A 93 12.99 -2.74 -8.39
C VAL A 93 13.02 -1.35 -7.78
N LEU A 94 14.06 -1.04 -7.00
CA LEU A 94 14.15 0.20 -6.22
C LEU A 94 14.85 1.30 -7.01
N LYS A 95 14.47 2.56 -6.74
CA LYS A 95 15.15 3.75 -7.30
C LYS A 95 16.52 4.00 -6.67
N ILE A 96 16.58 3.84 -5.35
CA ILE A 96 17.74 4.11 -4.51
C ILE A 96 17.74 3.15 -3.32
N VAL A 97 18.91 2.87 -2.77
CA VAL A 97 19.09 2.10 -1.53
C VAL A 97 19.45 3.09 -0.42
N ASP A 98 18.44 3.52 0.32
CA ASP A 98 18.56 4.36 1.52
C ASP A 98 18.04 3.62 2.77
N ASP A 99 17.95 4.31 3.90
CA ASP A 99 17.46 3.71 5.15
C ASP A 99 16.01 3.22 5.05
N GLU A 100 15.20 3.81 4.18
CA GLU A 100 13.82 3.38 3.94
C GLU A 100 13.78 2.04 3.19
N ALA A 101 14.61 1.86 2.16
CA ALA A 101 14.75 0.59 1.47
C ALA A 101 15.21 -0.55 2.40
N HIS A 102 16.18 -0.28 3.29
CA HIS A 102 16.64 -1.27 4.28
C HIS A 102 15.56 -1.60 5.30
N ALA A 103 14.82 -0.59 5.76
CA ALA A 103 13.73 -0.76 6.70
C ALA A 103 12.54 -1.53 6.09
N GLU A 104 12.26 -1.37 4.80
CA GLU A 104 11.26 -2.18 4.08
C GLU A 104 11.67 -3.66 4.07
N VAL A 105 12.91 -3.99 3.72
CA VAL A 105 13.42 -5.38 3.78
C VAL A 105 13.31 -5.94 5.20
N LYS A 106 13.64 -5.13 6.22
CA LYS A 106 13.53 -5.53 7.61
C LYS A 106 12.08 -5.80 8.03
N ALA A 107 11.14 -4.94 7.64
CA ALA A 107 9.73 -5.11 7.90
C ALA A 107 9.20 -6.38 7.24
N LEU A 108 9.52 -6.60 5.96
CA LEU A 108 9.16 -7.80 5.20
C LEU A 108 9.67 -9.09 5.88
N LYS A 109 10.92 -9.08 6.39
CA LYS A 109 11.46 -10.20 7.20
C LYS A 109 10.67 -10.41 8.48
N GLY A 110 10.31 -9.33 9.17
CA GLY A 110 9.53 -9.38 10.41
C GLY A 110 8.13 -9.97 10.24
N VAL A 111 7.45 -9.62 9.14
CA VAL A 111 6.11 -10.13 8.85
C VAL A 111 6.11 -11.50 8.17
N GLY A 112 7.25 -11.91 7.60
CA GLY A 112 7.42 -13.22 6.95
C GLY A 112 7.03 -13.22 5.46
N GLU A 113 7.12 -12.06 4.80
CA GLU A 113 6.81 -11.89 3.37
C GLU A 113 8.09 -11.65 2.53
N TYR A 114 9.25 -11.56 3.17
CA TYR A 114 10.55 -11.46 2.51
C TYR A 114 10.97 -12.80 1.87
N VAL A 115 11.44 -12.75 0.62
CA VAL A 115 12.00 -13.90 -0.10
C VAL A 115 13.49 -13.71 -0.38
N ASP A 116 13.88 -12.58 -0.98
CA ASP A 116 15.28 -12.23 -1.21
C ASP A 116 15.48 -10.73 -1.46
N SER A 117 16.73 -10.26 -1.45
CA SER A 117 17.11 -8.92 -1.90
C SER A 117 18.55 -8.89 -2.38
N GLY A 118 18.87 -7.98 -3.29
CA GLY A 118 20.19 -7.93 -3.90
C GLY A 118 20.24 -6.97 -5.09
N MET A 119 21.33 -7.05 -5.84
CA MET A 119 21.45 -6.45 -7.16
C MET A 119 21.01 -7.44 -8.23
N PHE A 120 20.25 -6.98 -9.22
CA PHE A 120 19.77 -7.80 -10.33
C PHE A 120 19.80 -7.02 -11.64
N THR A 121 20.07 -7.69 -12.76
CA THR A 121 20.10 -7.04 -14.08
C THR A 121 18.69 -6.95 -14.68
N VAL A 122 18.09 -5.75 -14.61
CA VAL A 122 16.80 -5.44 -15.23
C VAL A 122 17.05 -4.71 -16.54
N LYS A 123 16.67 -5.32 -17.68
CA LYS A 123 16.81 -4.74 -19.02
C LYS A 123 18.24 -4.24 -19.33
N GLY A 124 19.25 -5.01 -18.91
CA GLY A 124 20.66 -4.71 -19.14
C GLY A 124 21.30 -3.71 -18.17
N LYS A 125 20.57 -3.27 -17.15
CA LYS A 125 21.08 -2.40 -16.08
C LYS A 125 21.03 -3.12 -14.74
N GLU A 126 22.11 -3.06 -13.99
CA GLU A 126 22.14 -3.56 -12.62
C GLU A 126 21.37 -2.61 -11.70
N GLU A 127 20.32 -3.10 -11.05
CA GLU A 127 19.45 -2.33 -10.15
C GLU A 127 19.22 -3.10 -8.84
N PRO A 128 19.05 -2.37 -7.71
CA PRO A 128 18.67 -2.98 -6.44
C PRO A 128 17.23 -3.50 -6.49
N VAL A 129 17.01 -4.71 -5.98
CA VAL A 129 15.71 -5.38 -6.00
C VAL A 129 15.36 -6.03 -4.66
N ILE A 130 14.06 -6.11 -4.39
CA ILE A 130 13.47 -6.91 -3.32
C ILE A 130 12.54 -7.93 -3.98
N ILE A 131 12.69 -9.21 -3.64
CA ILE A 131 11.75 -10.26 -3.98
C ILE A 131 10.93 -10.58 -2.72
N MET A 132 9.61 -10.55 -2.87
CA MET A 132 8.68 -10.72 -1.75
C MET A 132 7.48 -11.56 -2.17
N SER A 133 6.78 -12.13 -1.19
CA SER A 133 5.53 -12.84 -1.41
C SER A 133 4.47 -11.92 -1.99
N LYS A 134 3.69 -12.44 -2.93
CA LYS A 134 2.53 -11.73 -3.47
C LYS A 134 1.38 -11.81 -2.46
N VAL A 135 0.78 -10.65 -2.17
CA VAL A 135 -0.37 -10.58 -1.28
C VAL A 135 -1.63 -11.03 -2.05
N PRO A 136 -2.42 -11.99 -1.52
CA PRO A 136 -3.62 -12.45 -2.20
C PRO A 136 -4.71 -11.36 -2.21
N GLY A 137 -5.60 -11.43 -3.20
CA GLY A 137 -6.68 -10.45 -3.37
C GLY A 137 -6.28 -9.29 -4.29
N SER A 138 -7.00 -8.19 -4.19
CA SER A 138 -6.79 -6.97 -4.99
C SER A 138 -7.17 -5.75 -4.18
N VAL A 139 -6.71 -4.57 -4.58
CA VAL A 139 -7.20 -3.33 -3.96
C VAL A 139 -8.71 -3.23 -4.14
N LEU A 140 -9.42 -2.77 -3.10
CA LEU A 140 -10.88 -2.76 -3.08
C LEU A 140 -11.49 -2.00 -4.28
N SER A 141 -10.93 -0.85 -4.65
CA SER A 141 -11.39 -0.04 -5.79
C SER A 141 -11.32 -0.77 -7.14
N ASP A 142 -10.51 -1.81 -7.21
CA ASP A 142 -10.22 -2.55 -8.43
C ASP A 142 -11.04 -3.83 -8.54
N THR A 143 -11.74 -4.20 -7.46
CA THR A 143 -12.60 -5.38 -7.46
C THR A 143 -13.83 -5.13 -8.35
N PRO A 144 -14.23 -6.11 -9.19
CA PRO A 144 -15.41 -5.99 -10.02
C PRO A 144 -16.69 -5.70 -9.23
N GLU A 145 -16.80 -6.22 -8.00
CA GLU A 145 -17.92 -6.03 -7.09
C GLU A 145 -18.03 -4.57 -6.66
N TYR A 146 -16.92 -3.97 -6.20
CA TYR A 146 -16.90 -2.56 -5.80
C TYR A 146 -17.18 -1.64 -6.99
N GLN A 147 -16.60 -1.89 -8.17
CA GLN A 147 -16.82 -1.05 -9.35
C GLN A 147 -18.28 -1.03 -9.83
N LYS A 148 -19.01 -2.14 -9.66
CA LYS A 148 -20.42 -2.28 -10.05
C LYS A 148 -21.40 -1.87 -8.95
N ALA A 149 -20.93 -1.75 -7.71
CA ALA A 149 -21.75 -1.40 -6.56
C ALA A 149 -22.27 0.05 -6.64
N LYS A 150 -23.46 0.28 -6.07
CA LYS A 150 -24.00 1.63 -5.87
C LYS A 150 -23.25 2.34 -4.76
N THR A 151 -23.41 3.66 -4.65
CA THR A 151 -22.73 4.47 -3.63
C THR A 151 -22.88 3.91 -2.21
N ASP A 152 -24.11 3.60 -1.79
CA ASP A 152 -24.37 3.07 -0.44
C ASP A 152 -23.68 1.71 -0.21
N ASP A 153 -23.65 0.84 -1.23
CA ASP A 153 -22.98 -0.45 -1.17
C ASP A 153 -21.45 -0.28 -1.13
N LYS A 154 -20.90 0.70 -1.86
CA LYS A 154 -19.46 1.03 -1.83
C LYS A 154 -19.04 1.54 -0.45
N GLU A 155 -19.80 2.45 0.15
CA GLU A 155 -19.52 2.95 1.49
C GLU A 155 -19.54 1.81 2.51
N LYS A 156 -20.53 0.91 2.41
CA LYS A 156 -20.56 -0.30 3.25
C LYS A 156 -19.33 -1.19 3.05
N MET A 157 -18.90 -1.42 1.80
CA MET A 157 -17.68 -2.19 1.53
C MET A 157 -16.42 -1.51 2.11
N LYS A 158 -16.32 -0.18 2.05
CA LYS A 158 -15.23 0.59 2.68
C LYS A 158 -15.22 0.37 4.19
N GLU A 159 -16.37 0.50 4.84
CA GLU A 159 -16.52 0.26 6.29
C GLU A 159 -16.10 -1.16 6.67
N GLU A 160 -16.56 -2.18 5.93
CA GLU A 160 -16.18 -3.57 6.16
C GLU A 160 -14.67 -3.80 5.98
N ALA A 161 -14.08 -3.21 4.94
CA ALA A 161 -12.64 -3.31 4.68
C ALA A 161 -11.80 -2.59 5.75
N ILE A 162 -12.20 -1.40 6.21
CA ILE A 162 -11.53 -0.69 7.31
C ILE A 162 -11.58 -1.51 8.59
N ASP A 163 -12.74 -2.11 8.90
CA ASP A 163 -12.92 -2.95 10.07
C ASP A 163 -12.02 -4.19 10.06
N LEU A 164 -11.87 -4.84 8.91
CA LEU A 164 -10.98 -5.99 8.73
C LEU A 164 -9.51 -5.58 8.70
N MET A 165 -9.18 -4.48 8.03
CA MET A 165 -7.84 -3.89 8.00
C MET A 165 -7.34 -3.59 9.40
N CYS A 166 -8.13 -2.92 10.24
CA CYS A 166 -7.70 -2.56 11.58
C CYS A 166 -7.52 -3.78 12.49
N LYS A 167 -8.26 -4.87 12.26
CA LYS A 167 -8.03 -6.16 12.93
C LYS A 167 -6.71 -6.77 12.48
N GLU A 168 -6.42 -6.78 11.19
CA GLU A 168 -5.14 -7.26 10.65
C GLU A 168 -3.96 -6.44 11.19
N VAL A 169 -4.05 -5.11 11.23
CA VAL A 169 -3.05 -4.21 11.86
C VAL A 169 -2.80 -4.61 13.32
N ALA A 170 -3.85 -4.84 14.09
CA ALA A 170 -3.71 -5.25 15.48
C ALA A 170 -3.10 -6.64 15.64
N GLN A 171 -3.46 -7.59 14.77
CA GLN A 171 -2.88 -8.94 14.77
C GLN A 171 -1.40 -8.93 14.40
N VAL A 172 -1.01 -8.21 13.35
CA VAL A 172 0.40 -8.03 12.97
C VAL A 172 1.15 -7.28 14.07
N GLY A 173 0.58 -6.21 14.60
CA GLY A 173 1.14 -5.42 15.70
C GLY A 173 1.48 -6.28 16.91
N ARG A 174 0.55 -7.09 17.39
CA ARG A 174 0.76 -7.95 18.57
C ARG A 174 1.71 -9.11 18.30
N SER A 175 1.62 -9.74 17.12
CA SER A 175 2.46 -10.90 16.81
C SER A 175 3.89 -10.51 16.43
N LYS A 176 4.04 -9.47 15.60
CA LYS A 176 5.32 -9.07 15.01
C LYS A 176 5.96 -7.87 15.70
N GLY A 177 5.18 -7.04 16.40
CA GLY A 177 5.68 -5.82 17.04
C GLY A 177 5.87 -4.68 16.05
N ILE A 178 5.15 -4.73 14.92
CA ILE A 178 5.21 -3.76 13.83
C ILE A 178 3.81 -3.19 13.66
N LEU A 179 3.66 -1.89 13.85
CA LEU A 179 2.45 -1.15 13.54
C LEU A 179 2.53 -0.64 12.11
N HIS A 180 1.60 -1.08 11.27
CA HIS A 180 1.36 -0.50 9.94
C HIS A 180 0.37 0.66 10.07
N ASN A 181 0.82 1.89 9.81
CA ASN A 181 0.02 3.10 9.98
C ASN A 181 -0.23 3.85 8.67
N ASP A 182 0.14 3.29 7.51
CA ASP A 182 -0.19 3.81 6.17
C ASP A 182 -1.31 2.98 5.51
N ASN A 183 -2.38 2.69 6.25
CA ASN A 183 -3.49 1.83 5.82
C ASN A 183 -4.50 2.53 4.89
N ARG A 184 -3.99 3.10 3.79
CA ARG A 184 -4.80 3.61 2.69
C ARG A 184 -5.44 2.47 1.92
N ILE A 185 -6.48 2.76 1.15
CA ILE A 185 -7.19 1.73 0.38
C ILE A 185 -6.26 0.98 -0.57
N GLU A 186 -5.28 1.69 -1.15
CA GLU A 186 -4.28 1.13 -2.07
C GLU A 186 -3.24 0.26 -1.35
N ASN A 187 -3.02 0.46 -0.05
CA ASN A 187 -2.06 -0.29 0.75
C ASN A 187 -2.68 -1.52 1.44
N ILE A 188 -3.85 -1.95 0.97
CA ILE A 188 -4.47 -3.22 1.39
C ILE A 188 -4.97 -4.02 0.19
N HIS A 189 -4.98 -5.34 0.33
CA HIS A 189 -5.63 -6.23 -0.62
C HIS A 189 -6.83 -6.88 0.06
N VAL A 190 -7.98 -6.83 -0.61
CA VAL A 190 -9.21 -7.48 -0.19
C VAL A 190 -9.44 -8.75 -0.98
N THR A 191 -10.12 -9.70 -0.35
CA THR A 191 -10.82 -10.78 -1.05
C THR A 191 -12.32 -10.59 -0.87
N MET A 192 -13.08 -10.79 -1.95
CA MET A 192 -14.53 -10.60 -1.97
C MET A 192 -15.24 -11.95 -1.91
N SER A 193 -16.36 -12.01 -1.19
CA SER A 193 -17.31 -13.14 -1.23
C SER A 193 -18.69 -12.60 -1.63
N GLY A 194 -18.93 -12.52 -2.95
CA GLY A 194 -20.04 -11.74 -3.48
C GLY A 194 -19.83 -10.26 -3.14
N ASN A 195 -20.90 -9.54 -2.74
CA ASN A 195 -20.82 -8.11 -2.42
C ASN A 195 -20.31 -7.82 -0.99
N LYS A 196 -19.55 -8.73 -0.39
CA LYS A 196 -19.03 -8.58 0.98
C LYS A 196 -17.51 -8.72 0.96
N VAL A 197 -16.83 -7.88 1.75
CA VAL A 197 -15.40 -8.04 2.01
C VAL A 197 -15.20 -9.24 2.95
N ASP A 198 -14.48 -10.26 2.46
CA ASP A 198 -14.25 -11.51 3.19
C ASP A 198 -13.02 -11.43 4.09
N SER A 199 -11.90 -11.00 3.52
CA SER A 199 -10.67 -10.74 4.28
C SER A 199 -9.87 -9.58 3.71
N VAL A 200 -8.98 -9.05 4.55
CA VAL A 200 -8.02 -7.99 4.21
C VAL A 200 -6.62 -8.47 4.55
N ARG A 201 -5.65 -8.13 3.70
CA ARG A 201 -4.22 -8.27 3.97
C ARG A 201 -3.53 -6.93 3.74
N LEU A 202 -2.62 -6.59 4.64
CA LEU A 202 -1.77 -5.40 4.50
C LEU A 202 -0.77 -5.63 3.38
N THR A 203 -0.46 -4.57 2.62
CA THR A 203 0.64 -4.54 1.67
C THR A 203 1.44 -3.24 1.87
N ASN A 204 2.46 -3.04 1.03
CA ASN A 204 3.32 -1.86 1.05
C ASN A 204 3.98 -1.63 2.43
N TRP A 205 5.05 -2.37 2.70
CA TRP A 205 5.85 -2.26 3.92
C TRP A 205 6.97 -1.21 3.82
N GLY A 206 6.79 -0.17 3.00
CA GLY A 206 7.68 0.98 2.97
C GLY A 206 7.77 1.61 4.36
N ALA A 207 8.96 2.10 4.76
CA ALA A 207 9.20 2.46 6.16
C ALA A 207 8.45 3.71 6.63
N TYR A 208 7.97 4.54 5.69
CA TYR A 208 7.11 5.68 5.99
C TYR A 208 5.85 5.21 6.71
N GLU A 209 5.56 5.78 7.88
CA GLU A 209 4.42 5.39 8.72
C GLU A 209 4.43 3.91 9.18
N LEU A 210 5.61 3.26 9.22
CA LEU A 210 5.82 2.04 9.99
C LEU A 210 6.47 2.34 11.33
N TYR A 211 5.97 1.70 12.38
CA TYR A 211 6.50 1.86 13.74
C TYR A 211 6.75 0.51 14.39
N THR A 212 7.71 0.47 15.28
CA THR A 212 7.77 -0.59 16.29
C THR A 212 6.77 -0.29 17.40
N MET A 213 6.20 -1.34 17.98
CA MET A 213 5.21 -1.21 19.04
C MET A 213 5.36 -2.27 20.12
N ASP A 214 4.80 -1.99 21.31
CA ASP A 214 4.72 -2.97 22.38
C ASP A 214 3.70 -4.07 22.02
N LYS A 215 4.17 -5.31 21.95
CA LYS A 215 3.34 -6.50 21.65
C LYS A 215 2.30 -6.81 22.72
N SER A 216 2.48 -6.28 23.93
CA SER A 216 1.57 -6.47 25.06
C SER A 216 0.30 -5.61 25.00
N THR A 217 0.31 -4.57 24.13
CA THR A 217 -0.82 -3.67 23.91
C THR A 217 -2.10 -4.43 23.60
N ALA A 218 -3.20 -3.98 24.19
CA ALA A 218 -4.50 -4.61 23.98
C ALA A 218 -4.94 -4.46 22.52
N GLU A 219 -5.42 -5.55 21.92
CA GLU A 219 -5.89 -5.56 20.53
C GLU A 219 -6.97 -4.48 20.28
N ALA A 220 -7.88 -4.32 21.24
CA ALA A 220 -8.94 -3.31 21.17
C ALA A 220 -8.40 -1.86 21.14
N GLU A 221 -7.28 -1.59 21.81
CA GLU A 221 -6.62 -0.27 21.81
C GLU A 221 -6.02 0.02 20.43
N ILE A 222 -5.35 -0.96 19.83
CA ILE A 222 -4.76 -0.83 18.48
C ILE A 222 -5.85 -0.65 17.43
N ILE A 223 -6.94 -1.43 17.51
CA ILE A 223 -8.10 -1.29 16.61
C ILE A 223 -8.73 0.10 16.76
N ALA A 224 -8.93 0.57 18.00
CA ALA A 224 -9.51 1.89 18.25
C ALA A 224 -8.62 3.02 17.70
N PHE A 225 -7.31 2.94 17.89
CA PHE A 225 -6.33 3.86 17.30
C PHE A 225 -6.43 3.85 15.76
N CYS A 226 -6.45 2.66 15.15
CA CYS A 226 -6.55 2.51 13.70
C CYS A 226 -7.84 3.12 13.14
N LYS A 227 -9.00 2.79 13.72
CA LYS A 227 -10.30 3.31 13.26
C LYS A 227 -10.48 4.81 13.48
N LYS A 228 -9.83 5.39 14.49
CA LYS A 228 -9.81 6.85 14.68
C LYS A 228 -9.10 7.58 13.54
N ARG A 229 -8.19 6.89 12.86
CA ARG A 229 -7.27 7.47 11.87
C ARG A 229 -7.63 7.14 10.43
N TRP A 230 -8.40 6.08 10.23
CA TRP A 230 -8.83 5.58 8.93
C TRP A 230 -10.34 5.50 8.89
N THR A 231 -10.95 6.43 8.16
CA THR A 231 -12.41 6.50 7.96
C THR A 231 -12.76 6.34 6.48
N PRO A 232 -14.02 5.98 6.14
CA PRO A 232 -14.46 5.94 4.76
C PRO A 232 -14.24 7.26 4.00
N VAL A 233 -14.28 8.40 4.71
CA VAL A 233 -14.01 9.73 4.15
C VAL A 233 -12.55 9.88 3.73
N ASP A 234 -11.61 9.37 4.52
CA ASP A 234 -10.18 9.38 4.17
C ASP A 234 -9.93 8.54 2.91
N TRP A 235 -10.69 7.47 2.72
CA TRP A 235 -10.62 6.61 1.53
C TRP A 235 -11.41 7.17 0.33
N PHE A 236 -12.44 7.99 0.55
CA PHE A 236 -13.25 8.61 -0.52
C PHE A 236 -12.42 9.47 -1.46
N VAL A 237 -11.47 10.24 -0.92
CA VAL A 237 -10.57 11.08 -1.72
C VAL A 237 -9.65 10.24 -2.62
N GLN A 238 -9.35 9.00 -2.24
CA GLN A 238 -8.38 8.15 -2.94
C GLN A 238 -9.06 7.21 -3.94
N ALA A 239 -10.14 6.54 -3.53
CA ALA A 239 -10.81 5.52 -4.33
C ALA A 239 -11.58 6.08 -5.53
N ASP A 240 -12.22 7.25 -5.37
CA ASP A 240 -13.18 7.77 -6.36
C ASP A 240 -12.54 8.74 -7.37
N PHE A 241 -11.28 9.15 -7.15
CA PHE A 241 -10.52 10.01 -8.08
C PHE A 241 -9.43 9.26 -8.86
N GLY A 242 -9.40 7.93 -8.79
CA GLY A 242 -8.59 7.09 -9.67
C GLY A 242 -7.08 7.35 -9.55
N SER A 243 -6.49 7.03 -8.40
CA SER A 243 -5.09 6.62 -8.43
C SER A 243 -5.05 5.26 -9.11
N GLY A 244 -4.46 5.17 -10.30
CA GLY A 244 -4.31 3.89 -11.01
C GLY A 244 -3.86 2.79 -10.06
N SER A 245 -4.60 1.70 -10.09
CA SER A 245 -4.56 0.46 -9.32
C SER A 245 -3.18 -0.20 -9.11
N ILE A 246 -2.98 -0.76 -7.91
CA ILE A 246 -1.80 -1.51 -7.43
C ILE A 246 -2.00 -3.01 -7.70
N VAL A 247 -0.95 -3.70 -8.15
CA VAL A 247 -0.89 -5.18 -8.30
C VAL A 247 0.11 -5.77 -7.33
#